data_AF-A0A929QH87-F1
#
_entry.id   AF-A0A929QH87-F1
#
_cell.length_a   1.000
_cell.length_b   1.000
_cell.length_c   1.000
_cell.angle_alpha   90.00
_cell.angle_beta   90.00
_cell.angle_gamma   90.00
#
_symmetry.space_group_name_H-M   'P 1'
#
loop_
_entity.id
_entity.type
_entity.pdbx_description
1 polymer ?
#
loop_
_entity_poly.entity_id
_entity_poly.type
_entity_poly.pdbx_seq_one_letter_code
_entity_poly.pdbx_strand_id
1 'polypeptide(L)'
;MQVSKDRISQYRKELDSAADDAAEFMSDYYDALKASHPNASVAELRNMAIKSIKQALNAFSPQAGELAGELFDEIVKAEKVDAKFRYQPTIEQSLVEKKVHYLAKDLVDGNSQKFIDACSTLTRFYVHREANINMYRSAAHSNIRWARVPSGTETCGWCFMLSTRGFDYTSESKAGGLGHKFHLHCDCIIVPGTKKTVIEGYDPKAMYSRWVECANTIGLKPTFKNRHAIIAECERRDFRWLYNGISPEIHYIENYGEKNEVVRDYKFARNKVAPHEYITAQRMRQLGLTVDFIKDHYSVDLPNGSQVIVGRCDMTNGYELKAPRESTSVKNLVSNSIENSKNKEGIKRLIIDVTDNPHVSINDVIPIAVDYCNKYKVKFTVSILEGSKLKNAN
;
A
#
# COMPACT_ATOMS: atom_id res chain seq x y z
N MET A 1 -27.89 3.08 -10.70
CA MET A 1 -28.12 3.30 -9.25
C MET A 1 -26.94 4.08 -8.67
N GLN A 2 -27.15 4.79 -7.55
CA GLN A 2 -26.04 5.27 -6.71
C GLN A 2 -26.01 4.41 -5.45
N VAL A 3 -24.88 3.74 -5.20
CA VAL A 3 -24.63 3.01 -3.95
C VAL A 3 -24.01 3.99 -2.95
N SER A 4 -24.58 4.10 -1.75
CA SER A 4 -24.06 5.01 -0.74
C SER A 4 -22.72 4.54 -0.20
N LYS A 5 -21.90 5.50 0.23
CA LYS A 5 -20.62 5.19 0.90
C LYS A 5 -20.87 4.42 2.19
N ASP A 6 -21.91 4.81 2.93
CA ASP A 6 -22.26 4.20 4.21
C ASP A 6 -22.63 2.73 4.07
N ARG A 7 -23.38 2.33 3.02
CA ARG A 7 -23.72 0.91 2.81
C ARG A 7 -22.47 0.08 2.51
N ILE A 8 -21.56 0.61 1.68
CA ILE A 8 -20.27 -0.04 1.40
C ILE A 8 -19.42 -0.14 2.67
N SER A 9 -19.38 0.91 3.49
CA SER A 9 -18.67 0.90 4.77
C SER A 9 -19.28 -0.09 5.77
N GLN A 10 -20.61 -0.24 5.78
CA GLN A 10 -21.30 -1.21 6.62
C GLN A 10 -20.97 -2.64 6.21
N TYR A 11 -21.06 -2.96 4.90
CA TYR A 11 -20.68 -4.28 4.39
C TYR A 11 -19.22 -4.65 4.73
N ARG A 12 -18.31 -3.68 4.63
CA ARG A 12 -16.91 -3.89 5.02
C ARG A 12 -16.79 -4.25 6.49
N LYS A 13 -17.43 -3.48 7.38
CA LYS A 13 -17.42 -3.76 8.83
C LYS A 13 -17.98 -5.13 9.16
N GLU A 14 -19.08 -5.54 8.51
CA GLU A 14 -19.68 -6.86 8.69
C GLU A 14 -18.72 -7.97 8.24
N LEU A 15 -18.08 -7.80 7.09
CA LEU A 15 -17.13 -8.75 6.55
C LEU A 15 -15.82 -8.81 7.35
N ASP A 16 -15.33 -7.64 7.80
CA ASP A 16 -14.18 -7.52 8.69
C ASP A 16 -14.48 -8.24 10.01
N SER A 17 -15.65 -8.00 10.63
CA SER A 17 -16.07 -8.70 11.85
C SER A 17 -16.07 -10.22 11.68
N ALA A 18 -16.65 -10.74 10.59
CA ALA A 18 -16.64 -12.19 10.33
C ALA A 18 -15.21 -12.74 10.13
N ALA A 19 -14.31 -11.94 9.54
CA ALA A 19 -12.90 -12.31 9.39
C ALA A 19 -12.14 -12.25 10.73
N ASP A 20 -12.42 -11.25 11.57
CA ASP A 20 -11.90 -11.09 12.93
C ASP A 20 -12.27 -12.30 13.78
N ASP A 21 -13.56 -12.64 13.83
CA ASP A 21 -14.09 -13.80 14.58
C ASP A 21 -13.43 -15.11 14.10
N ALA A 22 -13.22 -15.26 12.79
CA ALA A 22 -12.53 -16.42 12.24
C ALA A 22 -11.05 -16.50 12.65
N ALA A 23 -10.37 -15.36 12.73
CA ALA A 23 -8.98 -15.28 13.19
C ALA A 23 -8.86 -15.66 14.66
N GLU A 24 -9.74 -15.10 15.50
CA GLU A 24 -9.81 -15.36 16.93
C GLU A 24 -10.12 -16.83 17.21
N PHE A 25 -11.16 -17.38 16.55
CA PHE A 25 -11.48 -18.80 16.64
C PHE A 25 -10.29 -19.68 16.26
N MET A 26 -9.56 -19.31 15.20
CA MET A 26 -8.39 -20.07 14.76
C MET A 26 -7.28 -20.07 15.82
N SER A 27 -6.95 -18.90 16.39
CA SER A 27 -5.92 -18.80 17.44
C SER A 27 -6.33 -19.55 18.70
N ASP A 28 -7.57 -19.40 19.16
CA ASP A 28 -8.06 -20.06 20.38
C ASP A 28 -8.07 -21.58 20.23
N TYR A 29 -8.54 -22.07 19.07
CA TYR A 29 -8.54 -23.50 18.80
C TYR A 29 -7.11 -24.05 18.67
N TYR A 30 -6.19 -23.28 18.08
CA TYR A 30 -4.77 -23.64 18.03
C TYR A 30 -4.15 -23.72 19.43
N ASP A 31 -4.38 -22.74 20.29
CA ASP A 31 -3.83 -22.72 21.64
C ASP A 31 -4.39 -23.84 22.50
N ALA A 32 -5.67 -24.18 22.36
CA ALA A 32 -6.25 -25.36 23.01
C ALA A 32 -5.60 -26.68 22.55
N LEU A 33 -5.31 -26.83 21.24
CA LEU A 33 -4.58 -27.99 20.72
C LEU A 33 -3.14 -28.03 21.22
N LYS A 34 -2.46 -26.89 21.26
CA LYS A 34 -1.09 -26.79 21.77
C LYS A 34 -1.00 -27.10 23.26
N ALA A 35 -1.93 -26.60 24.07
CA ALA A 35 -1.99 -26.84 25.51
C ALA A 35 -2.19 -28.33 25.85
N SER A 36 -2.93 -29.06 25.01
CA SER A 36 -3.11 -30.52 25.14
C SER A 36 -1.91 -31.34 24.65
N HIS A 37 -0.91 -30.71 24.01
CA HIS A 37 0.27 -31.37 23.44
C HIS A 37 1.56 -30.56 23.76
N PRO A 38 1.99 -30.50 25.04
CA PRO A 38 3.08 -29.63 25.49
C PRO A 38 4.44 -29.91 24.85
N ASN A 39 4.65 -31.13 24.33
CA ASN A 39 5.90 -31.56 23.69
C ASN A 39 5.77 -31.71 22.16
N ALA A 40 4.80 -31.02 21.55
CA ALA A 40 4.56 -31.09 20.11
C ALA A 40 5.78 -30.62 19.30
N SER A 41 6.17 -31.41 18.30
CA SER A 41 7.15 -31.05 17.29
C SER A 41 6.66 -29.92 16.38
N VAL A 42 7.58 -29.27 15.65
CA VAL A 42 7.23 -28.26 14.64
C VAL A 42 6.23 -28.79 13.61
N ALA A 43 6.34 -30.07 13.23
CA ALA A 43 5.42 -30.70 12.29
C ALA A 43 4.01 -30.86 12.88
N GLU A 44 3.90 -31.24 14.16
CA GLU A 44 2.62 -31.35 14.86
C GLU A 44 1.98 -29.98 15.06
N LEU A 45 2.74 -28.98 15.51
CA LEU A 45 2.28 -27.59 15.63
C LEU A 45 1.76 -27.06 14.29
N ARG A 46 2.50 -27.23 13.20
CA ARG A 46 2.03 -26.85 11.86
C ARG A 46 0.71 -27.55 11.49
N ASN A 47 0.59 -28.85 11.76
CA ASN A 47 -0.63 -29.60 11.44
C ASN A 47 -1.82 -29.17 12.32
N MET A 48 -1.58 -28.79 13.57
CA MET A 48 -2.59 -28.17 14.43
C MET A 48 -3.09 -26.86 13.83
N ALA A 49 -2.19 -25.98 13.35
CA ALA A 49 -2.58 -24.73 12.69
C ALA A 49 -3.41 -24.98 11.41
N ILE A 50 -3.00 -25.93 10.56
CA ILE A 50 -3.79 -26.33 9.39
C ILE A 50 -5.20 -26.75 9.81
N LYS A 51 -5.32 -27.56 10.87
CA LYS A 51 -6.60 -27.99 11.41
C LYS A 51 -7.43 -26.81 11.93
N SER A 52 -6.83 -25.90 12.70
CA SER A 52 -7.50 -24.70 13.23
C SER A 52 -8.03 -23.81 12.12
N ILE A 53 -7.20 -23.52 11.11
CA ILE A 53 -7.61 -22.70 9.96
C ILE A 53 -8.76 -23.38 9.23
N LYS A 54 -8.69 -24.69 9.00
CA LYS A 54 -9.76 -25.43 8.33
C LYS A 54 -11.09 -25.34 9.10
N GLN A 55 -11.07 -25.47 10.43
CA GLN A 55 -12.28 -25.36 11.24
C GLN A 55 -12.86 -23.93 11.20
N ALA A 56 -12.00 -22.91 11.34
CA ALA A 56 -12.41 -21.52 11.21
C ALA A 56 -13.06 -21.25 9.85
N LEU A 57 -12.39 -21.63 8.75
CA LEU A 57 -12.89 -21.37 7.41
C LEU A 57 -14.21 -22.12 7.13
N ASN A 58 -14.39 -23.33 7.67
CA ASN A 58 -15.66 -24.04 7.54
C ASN A 58 -16.82 -23.31 8.25
N ALA A 59 -16.56 -22.67 9.39
CA ALA A 59 -17.56 -21.95 10.16
C ALA A 59 -17.89 -20.58 9.56
N PHE A 60 -16.87 -19.80 9.18
CA PHE A 60 -17.03 -18.37 8.86
C PHE A 60 -17.09 -18.04 7.37
N SER A 61 -16.59 -18.92 6.48
CA SER A 61 -16.67 -18.67 5.03
C SER A 61 -18.11 -18.63 4.48
N PRO A 62 -19.05 -19.48 4.95
CA PRO A 62 -20.46 -19.38 4.58
C PRO A 62 -21.09 -18.04 4.99
N GLN A 63 -20.77 -17.53 6.18
CA GLN A 63 -21.23 -16.22 6.66
C GLN A 63 -20.71 -15.09 5.76
N ALA A 64 -19.44 -15.14 5.35
CA ALA A 64 -18.88 -14.21 4.37
C ALA A 64 -19.64 -14.25 3.03
N GLY A 65 -20.04 -15.45 2.61
CA GLY A 65 -20.86 -15.67 1.42
C GLY A 65 -22.27 -15.09 1.55
N GLU A 66 -22.90 -15.21 2.71
CA GLU A 66 -24.22 -14.63 3.01
C GLU A 66 -24.19 -13.10 2.94
N LEU A 67 -23.26 -12.46 3.65
CA LEU A 67 -23.05 -11.01 3.60
C LEU A 67 -22.81 -10.52 2.17
N ALA A 68 -22.02 -11.28 1.40
CA ALA A 68 -21.78 -10.97 0.00
C ALA A 68 -23.06 -11.10 -0.85
N GLY A 69 -23.86 -12.13 -0.60
CA GLY A 69 -25.13 -12.35 -1.28
C GLY A 69 -26.14 -11.24 -1.03
N GLU A 70 -26.27 -10.78 0.21
CA GLU A 70 -27.15 -9.67 0.59
C GLU A 70 -26.80 -8.40 -0.19
N LEU A 71 -25.53 -7.98 -0.18
CA LEU A 71 -25.10 -6.80 -0.92
C LEU A 71 -25.27 -6.99 -2.44
N PHE A 72 -24.98 -8.18 -2.96
CA PHE A 72 -25.15 -8.48 -4.38
C PHE A 72 -26.61 -8.33 -4.80
N ASP A 73 -27.52 -9.02 -4.11
CA ASP A 73 -28.94 -9.05 -4.42
C ASP A 73 -29.59 -7.67 -4.22
N GLU A 74 -29.17 -6.92 -3.20
CA GLU A 74 -29.58 -5.52 -2.99
C GLU A 74 -29.24 -4.64 -4.21
N ILE A 75 -27.99 -4.69 -4.68
CA ILE A 75 -27.52 -3.85 -5.78
C ILE A 75 -28.19 -4.24 -7.10
N VAL A 76 -28.25 -5.54 -7.43
CA VAL A 76 -28.85 -5.97 -8.71
C VAL A 76 -30.36 -5.68 -8.75
N LYS A 77 -31.06 -5.83 -7.62
CA LYS A 77 -32.48 -5.44 -7.50
C LYS A 77 -32.67 -3.95 -7.74
N ALA A 78 -31.83 -3.10 -7.13
CA ALA A 78 -31.91 -1.66 -7.29
C ALA A 78 -31.49 -1.19 -8.70
N GLU A 79 -30.59 -1.91 -9.37
CA GLU A 79 -30.25 -1.70 -10.78
C GLU A 79 -31.28 -2.32 -11.76
N LYS A 80 -32.30 -3.02 -11.24
CA LYS A 80 -33.32 -3.75 -12.02
C LYS A 80 -32.71 -4.75 -13.00
N VAL A 81 -31.64 -5.42 -12.58
CA VAL A 81 -30.97 -6.47 -13.35
C VAL A 81 -31.47 -7.83 -12.86
N ASP A 82 -31.90 -8.68 -13.79
CA ASP A 82 -32.30 -10.06 -13.49
C ASP A 82 -31.06 -10.91 -13.21
N ALA A 83 -30.66 -10.96 -11.95
CA ALA A 83 -29.58 -11.79 -11.46
C ALA A 83 -29.78 -12.12 -9.99
N LYS A 84 -29.07 -13.17 -9.57
CA LYS A 84 -29.06 -13.64 -8.20
C LYS A 84 -27.68 -14.09 -7.80
N PHE A 85 -27.33 -13.85 -6.55
CA PHE A 85 -26.12 -14.39 -5.98
C PHE A 85 -26.15 -15.93 -5.98
N ARG A 86 -24.98 -16.55 -6.19
CA ARG A 86 -24.81 -18.01 -6.15
C ARG A 86 -23.57 -18.34 -5.36
N TYR A 87 -23.77 -18.73 -4.11
CA TYR A 87 -22.68 -19.19 -3.26
C TYR A 87 -22.15 -20.54 -3.72
N GLN A 88 -20.83 -20.65 -3.80
CA GLN A 88 -20.09 -21.89 -4.01
C GLN A 88 -18.82 -21.82 -3.15
N PRO A 89 -18.51 -22.85 -2.33
CA PRO A 89 -17.24 -22.90 -1.61
C PRO A 89 -16.03 -22.80 -2.55
N THR A 90 -15.09 -21.89 -2.30
CA THR A 90 -13.97 -21.62 -3.22
C THR A 90 -12.58 -21.88 -2.66
N ILE A 91 -12.48 -22.17 -1.37
CA ILE A 91 -11.22 -22.35 -0.67
C ILE A 91 -10.58 -23.70 -1.03
N GLU A 92 -9.48 -23.64 -1.76
CA GLU A 92 -8.64 -24.81 -2.05
C GLU A 92 -7.73 -25.12 -0.85
N GLN A 93 -8.05 -26.17 -0.11
CA GLN A 93 -7.33 -26.56 1.11
C GLN A 93 -5.83 -26.80 0.88
N SER A 94 -5.45 -27.35 -0.27
CA SER A 94 -4.03 -27.57 -0.63
C SER A 94 -3.23 -26.27 -0.73
N LEU A 95 -3.85 -25.16 -1.14
CA LEU A 95 -3.20 -23.85 -1.16
C LEU A 95 -3.05 -23.25 0.23
N VAL A 96 -4.03 -23.46 1.10
CA VAL A 96 -3.97 -23.09 2.52
C VAL A 96 -2.80 -23.82 3.18
N GLU A 97 -2.76 -25.15 3.05
CA GLU A 97 -1.70 -26.01 3.59
C GLU A 97 -0.32 -25.56 3.11
N LYS A 98 -0.12 -25.41 1.79
CA LYS A 98 1.13 -24.94 1.21
C LYS A 98 1.59 -23.61 1.83
N LYS A 99 0.65 -22.72 2.15
CA LYS A 99 0.98 -21.43 2.77
C LYS A 99 1.35 -21.58 4.24
N VAL A 100 0.63 -22.38 5.01
CA VAL A 100 0.97 -22.68 6.41
C VAL A 100 2.33 -23.36 6.50
N HIS A 101 2.65 -24.27 5.58
CA HIS A 101 3.98 -24.87 5.46
C HIS A 101 5.10 -23.83 5.29
N TYR A 102 4.85 -22.80 4.46
CA TYR A 102 5.80 -21.70 4.31
C TYR A 102 5.92 -20.85 5.57
N LEU A 103 4.81 -20.60 6.28
CA LEU A 103 4.80 -19.83 7.52
C LEU A 103 5.49 -20.56 8.68
N ALA A 104 5.46 -21.90 8.68
CA ALA A 104 6.06 -22.73 9.73
C ALA A 104 7.59 -22.57 9.89
N LYS A 105 8.27 -21.86 8.98
CA LYS A 105 9.66 -21.42 9.19
C LYS A 105 9.83 -20.62 10.49
N ASP A 106 8.83 -19.81 10.85
CA ASP A 106 8.89 -18.99 12.07
C ASP A 106 8.86 -19.86 13.34
N LEU A 107 8.27 -21.07 13.29
CA LEU A 107 8.37 -22.06 14.38
C LEU A 107 9.78 -22.63 14.52
N VAL A 108 10.47 -22.86 13.40
CA VAL A 108 11.87 -23.34 13.40
C VAL A 108 12.79 -22.29 14.02
N ASP A 109 12.52 -21.01 13.76
CA ASP A 109 13.24 -19.87 14.32
C ASP A 109 12.86 -19.56 15.79
N GLY A 110 12.00 -20.38 16.43
CA GLY A 110 11.53 -20.18 17.81
C GLY A 110 10.45 -19.10 17.97
N ASN A 111 10.00 -18.47 16.88
CA ASN A 111 9.06 -17.35 16.87
C ASN A 111 7.59 -17.82 16.81
N SER A 112 7.16 -18.55 17.84
CA SER A 112 5.82 -19.16 17.88
C SER A 112 4.67 -18.14 17.73
N GLN A 113 4.75 -16.99 18.38
CA GLN A 113 3.68 -15.98 18.31
C GLN A 113 3.52 -15.44 16.89
N LYS A 114 4.64 -15.10 16.24
CA LYS A 114 4.66 -14.62 14.86
C LYS A 114 4.03 -15.62 13.89
N PHE A 115 4.25 -16.93 14.11
CA PHE A 115 3.59 -17.97 13.33
C PHE A 115 2.06 -17.96 13.52
N ILE A 116 1.59 -17.83 14.77
CA ILE A 116 0.16 -17.76 15.09
C ILE A 116 -0.47 -16.53 14.45
N ASP A 117 0.14 -15.35 14.62
CA ASP A 117 -0.33 -14.09 14.04
C ASP A 117 -0.44 -14.19 12.51
N ALA A 118 0.55 -14.81 11.87
CA ALA A 118 0.55 -15.04 10.43
C ALA A 118 -0.55 -16.02 9.99
N CYS A 119 -0.86 -17.03 10.80
CA CYS A 119 -1.98 -17.94 10.56
C CYS A 119 -3.32 -17.23 10.75
N SER A 120 -3.48 -16.37 11.77
CA SER A 120 -4.71 -15.59 12.00
C SER A 120 -4.96 -14.64 10.83
N THR A 121 -3.90 -13.97 10.37
CA THR A 121 -3.98 -13.10 9.21
C THR A 121 -4.31 -13.87 7.93
N LEU A 122 -3.77 -15.09 7.76
CA LEU A 122 -4.11 -15.96 6.64
C LEU A 122 -5.59 -16.38 6.66
N THR A 123 -6.14 -16.69 7.84
CA THR A 123 -7.55 -17.04 8.02
C THR A 123 -8.46 -15.89 7.61
N ARG A 124 -8.22 -14.68 8.14
CA ARG A 124 -8.95 -13.45 7.77
C ARG A 124 -8.98 -13.26 6.25
N PHE A 125 -7.81 -13.38 5.62
CA PHE A 125 -7.66 -13.25 4.18
C PHE A 125 -8.57 -14.21 3.41
N TYR A 126 -8.66 -15.48 3.81
CA TYR A 126 -9.49 -16.45 3.11
C TYR A 126 -10.99 -16.21 3.29
N VAL A 127 -11.43 -15.67 4.43
CA VAL A 127 -12.82 -15.22 4.63
C VAL A 127 -13.19 -14.10 3.66
N HIS A 128 -12.37 -13.03 3.58
CA HIS A 128 -12.58 -11.96 2.59
C HIS A 128 -12.52 -12.47 1.15
N ARG A 129 -11.60 -13.41 0.88
CA ARG A 129 -11.44 -13.99 -0.45
C ARG A 129 -12.67 -14.78 -0.86
N GLU A 130 -13.30 -15.51 0.04
CA GLU A 130 -14.52 -16.26 -0.25
C GLU A 130 -15.65 -15.33 -0.71
N ALA A 131 -15.90 -14.26 0.04
CA ALA A 131 -16.89 -13.23 -0.32
C ALA A 131 -16.60 -12.62 -1.70
N ASN A 132 -15.36 -12.19 -1.91
CA ASN A 132 -14.93 -11.56 -3.15
C ASN A 132 -15.01 -12.49 -4.37
N ILE A 133 -14.65 -13.77 -4.21
CA ILE A 133 -14.73 -14.74 -5.31
C ILE A 133 -16.18 -14.98 -5.70
N ASN A 134 -17.04 -15.23 -4.72
CA ASN A 134 -18.45 -15.50 -4.99
C ASN A 134 -19.16 -14.28 -5.61
N MET A 135 -18.80 -13.06 -5.20
CA MET A 135 -19.27 -11.81 -5.82
C MET A 135 -18.96 -11.76 -7.32
N TYR A 136 -17.69 -11.87 -7.71
CA TYR A 136 -17.35 -11.74 -9.12
C TYR A 136 -17.83 -12.94 -9.94
N ARG A 137 -17.86 -14.16 -9.38
CA ARG A 137 -18.39 -15.34 -10.08
C ARG A 137 -19.88 -15.21 -10.35
N SER A 138 -20.65 -14.73 -9.37
CA SER A 138 -22.07 -14.46 -9.52
C SER A 138 -22.33 -13.37 -10.57
N ALA A 139 -21.53 -12.28 -10.54
CA ALA A 139 -21.60 -11.23 -11.55
C ALA A 139 -21.27 -11.76 -12.94
N ALA A 140 -20.17 -12.49 -13.10
CA ALA A 140 -19.74 -13.06 -14.37
C ALA A 140 -20.76 -14.06 -14.94
N HIS A 141 -21.31 -14.94 -14.08
CA HIS A 141 -22.32 -15.92 -14.49
C HIS A 141 -23.60 -15.22 -14.99
N SER A 142 -23.94 -14.08 -14.41
CA SER A 142 -25.12 -13.29 -14.78
C SER A 142 -24.83 -12.22 -15.84
N ASN A 143 -23.62 -12.23 -16.44
CA ASN A 143 -23.15 -11.23 -17.41
C ASN A 143 -23.28 -9.78 -16.90
N ILE A 144 -23.10 -9.58 -15.60
CA ILE A 144 -23.07 -8.30 -14.91
C ILE A 144 -21.61 -7.83 -14.77
N ARG A 145 -21.40 -6.51 -14.81
CA ARG A 145 -20.09 -5.93 -14.59
C ARG A 145 -19.78 -5.82 -13.11
N TRP A 146 -18.53 -5.62 -12.76
CA TRP A 146 -18.17 -5.31 -11.38
C TRP A 146 -16.99 -4.36 -11.33
N ALA A 147 -16.81 -3.75 -10.16
CA ALA A 147 -15.66 -2.93 -9.82
C ALA A 147 -14.88 -3.57 -8.67
N ARG A 148 -13.57 -3.33 -8.64
CA ARG A 148 -12.79 -3.44 -7.41
C ARG A 148 -12.86 -2.11 -6.71
N VAL A 149 -13.29 -2.13 -5.45
CA VAL A 149 -13.52 -0.91 -4.68
C VAL A 149 -12.61 -0.96 -3.45
N PRO A 150 -11.70 0.01 -3.27
CA PRO A 150 -10.83 0.08 -2.11
C PRO A 150 -11.59 0.65 -0.91
N SER A 151 -11.17 0.31 0.31
CA SER A 151 -11.65 0.99 1.53
C SER A 151 -11.04 2.39 1.65
N GLY A 152 -9.82 2.53 1.12
CA GLY A 152 -8.96 3.67 1.38
C GLY A 152 -8.39 3.66 2.80
N THR A 153 -8.08 2.51 3.40
CA THR A 153 -7.35 2.40 4.68
C THR A 153 -5.97 1.77 4.50
N GLU A 154 -5.88 0.60 3.86
CA GLU A 154 -4.61 -0.08 3.55
C GLU A 154 -4.68 -0.81 2.20
N THR A 155 -5.10 -0.10 1.15
CA THR A 155 -5.17 -0.72 -0.17
C THR A 155 -3.82 -0.60 -0.90
N CYS A 156 -3.17 -1.75 -1.17
CA CYS A 156 -1.88 -1.81 -1.88
C CYS A 156 -1.94 -1.24 -3.31
N GLY A 157 -0.78 -0.98 -3.92
CA GLY A 157 -0.71 -0.42 -5.27
C GLY A 157 -1.32 -1.32 -6.37
N TRP A 158 -1.35 -2.66 -6.19
CA TRP A 158 -2.04 -3.58 -7.11
C TRP A 158 -3.56 -3.44 -7.05
N CYS A 159 -4.13 -3.47 -5.84
CA CYS A 159 -5.56 -3.29 -5.61
C CYS A 159 -5.97 -1.85 -6.05
N PHE A 160 -5.13 -0.83 -5.84
CA PHE A 160 -5.30 0.54 -6.40
C PHE A 160 -5.42 0.53 -7.92
N MET A 161 -4.42 -0.02 -8.62
CA MET A 161 -4.38 -0.06 -10.09
C MET A 161 -5.67 -0.66 -10.67
N LEU A 162 -6.11 -1.81 -10.13
CA LEU A 162 -7.33 -2.46 -10.58
C LEU A 162 -8.57 -1.61 -10.26
N SER A 163 -8.58 -0.91 -9.14
CA SER A 163 -9.70 -0.05 -8.76
C SER A 163 -9.86 1.17 -9.68
N THR A 164 -8.82 1.57 -10.42
CA THR A 164 -8.93 2.69 -11.40
C THR A 164 -9.89 2.41 -12.57
N ARG A 165 -10.28 1.15 -12.80
CA ARG A 165 -11.11 0.77 -13.97
C ARG A 165 -12.61 0.94 -13.76
N GLY A 166 -13.08 1.05 -12.51
CA GLY A 166 -14.51 1.11 -12.22
C GLY A 166 -15.25 -0.17 -12.61
N PHE A 167 -16.53 -0.03 -12.95
CA PHE A 167 -17.42 -1.10 -13.40
C PHE A 167 -17.12 -1.55 -14.85
N ASP A 168 -15.88 -1.93 -15.12
CA ASP A 168 -15.45 -2.40 -16.46
C ASP A 168 -15.22 -3.91 -16.52
N TYR A 169 -15.12 -4.58 -15.39
CA TYR A 169 -14.78 -6.00 -15.36
C TYR A 169 -15.94 -6.88 -15.83
N THR A 170 -15.62 -7.84 -16.70
CA THR A 170 -16.54 -8.88 -17.20
C THR A 170 -15.94 -10.29 -17.07
N SER A 171 -14.68 -10.40 -16.63
CA SER A 171 -14.04 -11.68 -16.34
C SER A 171 -12.97 -11.52 -15.25
N GLU A 172 -12.72 -12.60 -14.49
CA GLU A 172 -11.73 -12.63 -13.43
C GLU A 172 -10.32 -12.26 -13.92
N SER A 173 -9.91 -12.80 -15.08
CA SER A 173 -8.61 -12.53 -15.70
C SER A 173 -8.37 -11.03 -15.91
N LYS A 174 -9.41 -10.30 -16.36
CA LYS A 174 -9.32 -8.85 -16.56
C LYS A 174 -9.28 -8.08 -15.23
N ALA A 175 -9.86 -8.65 -14.16
CA ALA A 175 -9.94 -8.09 -12.81
C ALA A 175 -8.77 -8.45 -11.88
N GLY A 176 -7.65 -8.91 -12.45
CA GLY A 176 -6.43 -9.25 -11.72
C GLY A 176 -6.07 -10.75 -11.71
N GLY A 177 -7.01 -11.64 -12.09
CA GLY A 177 -6.80 -13.09 -12.24
C GLY A 177 -6.11 -13.79 -11.06
N LEU A 178 -5.45 -14.91 -11.35
CA LEU A 178 -4.47 -15.62 -10.51
C LEU A 178 -3.24 -14.75 -10.11
N GLY A 179 -3.19 -13.49 -10.58
CA GLY A 179 -2.09 -12.55 -10.37
C GLY A 179 -2.14 -11.81 -9.04
N HIS A 180 -3.09 -12.12 -8.16
CA HIS A 180 -3.11 -11.64 -6.78
C HIS A 180 -1.98 -12.33 -6.00
N LYS A 181 -0.74 -11.84 -6.17
CA LYS A 181 0.35 -12.18 -5.26
C LYS A 181 -0.13 -11.80 -3.85
N PHE A 182 -0.35 -12.82 -3.03
CA PHE A 182 -0.81 -12.73 -1.66
C PHE A 182 -0.18 -11.54 -0.91
N HIS A 183 -0.97 -10.53 -0.60
CA HIS A 183 -0.66 -9.58 0.46
C HIS A 183 -1.80 -9.69 1.47
N LEU A 184 -1.42 -9.99 2.70
CA LEU A 184 -2.31 -10.37 3.79
C LEU A 184 -3.29 -9.24 4.20
N HIS A 185 -3.01 -8.02 3.76
CA HIS A 185 -3.75 -6.80 4.11
C HIS A 185 -4.47 -6.17 2.91
N CYS A 186 -4.79 -6.88 1.80
CA CYS A 186 -5.70 -6.27 0.81
C CYS A 186 -7.08 -6.15 1.43
N ASP A 187 -7.60 -4.93 1.46
CA ASP A 187 -8.93 -4.62 1.96
C ASP A 187 -9.90 -4.21 0.83
N CYS A 188 -9.57 -4.41 -0.45
CA CYS A 188 -10.53 -4.11 -1.52
C CYS A 188 -11.67 -5.15 -1.56
N ILE A 189 -12.87 -4.68 -1.89
CA ILE A 189 -14.04 -5.54 -2.12
C ILE A 189 -14.42 -5.56 -3.60
N ILE A 190 -15.22 -6.56 -3.97
CA ILE A 190 -15.91 -6.60 -5.27
C ILE A 190 -17.33 -6.07 -5.11
N VAL A 191 -17.71 -5.12 -5.98
CA VAL A 191 -19.08 -4.59 -6.04
C VAL A 191 -19.67 -4.85 -7.43
N PRO A 192 -20.80 -5.58 -7.55
CA PRO A 192 -21.47 -5.79 -8.83
C PRO A 192 -22.17 -4.51 -9.31
N GLY A 193 -22.43 -4.41 -10.60
CA GLY A 193 -23.17 -3.28 -11.16
C GLY A 193 -23.13 -3.20 -12.68
N THR A 194 -23.51 -2.04 -13.18
CA THR A 194 -23.51 -1.68 -14.60
C THR A 194 -22.49 -0.57 -14.86
N LYS A 195 -22.27 -0.22 -16.14
CA LYS A 195 -21.43 0.95 -16.48
C LYS A 195 -21.95 2.27 -15.91
N LYS A 196 -23.24 2.33 -15.53
CA LYS A 196 -23.89 3.52 -14.96
C LYS A 196 -23.91 3.51 -13.43
N THR A 197 -23.48 2.42 -12.79
CA THR A 197 -23.40 2.34 -11.34
C THR A 197 -22.35 3.30 -10.84
N VAL A 198 -22.70 4.07 -9.82
CA VAL A 198 -21.81 5.00 -9.13
C VAL A 198 -21.79 4.63 -7.66
N ILE A 199 -20.62 4.67 -7.04
CA ILE A 199 -20.47 4.55 -5.59
C ILE A 199 -20.01 5.89 -5.08
N GLU A 200 -20.69 6.41 -4.06
CA GLU A 200 -20.32 7.68 -3.45
C GLU A 200 -18.87 7.67 -2.92
N GLY A 201 -18.10 8.70 -3.27
CA GLY A 201 -16.68 8.82 -2.87
C GLY A 201 -15.71 7.95 -3.67
N TYR A 202 -16.17 7.13 -4.60
CA TYR A 202 -15.33 6.32 -5.48
C TYR A 202 -15.33 6.91 -6.90
N ASP A 203 -14.21 7.54 -7.27
CA ASP A 203 -14.00 8.11 -8.61
C ASP A 203 -12.85 7.37 -9.34
N PRO A 204 -13.16 6.33 -10.13
CA PRO A 204 -12.16 5.60 -10.90
C PRO A 204 -11.38 6.47 -11.88
N LYS A 205 -11.98 7.53 -12.44
CA LYS A 205 -11.33 8.39 -13.43
C LYS A 205 -10.27 9.29 -12.77
N ALA A 206 -10.61 9.88 -11.63
CA ALA A 206 -9.65 10.64 -10.85
C ALA A 206 -8.51 9.74 -10.34
N MET A 207 -8.83 8.53 -9.85
CA MET A 207 -7.83 7.53 -9.47
C MET A 207 -6.93 7.13 -10.65
N TYR A 208 -7.49 6.91 -11.85
CA TYR A 208 -6.71 6.61 -13.04
C TYR A 208 -5.76 7.76 -13.40
N SER A 209 -6.19 9.01 -13.23
CA SER A 209 -5.34 10.18 -13.48
C SER A 209 -4.10 10.18 -12.57
N ARG A 210 -4.25 9.79 -11.31
CA ARG A 210 -3.14 9.64 -10.35
C ARG A 210 -2.24 8.44 -10.67
N TRP A 211 -2.81 7.35 -11.18
CA TRP A 211 -2.02 6.24 -11.73
C TRP A 211 -1.16 6.68 -12.93
N VAL A 212 -1.73 7.50 -13.82
CA VAL A 212 -1.01 8.11 -14.95
C VAL A 212 0.09 9.06 -14.44
N GLU A 213 -0.17 9.83 -13.39
CA GLU A 213 0.81 10.71 -12.76
C GLU A 213 2.01 9.94 -12.17
N CYS A 214 1.75 8.81 -11.51
CA CYS A 214 2.79 7.91 -11.03
C CYS A 214 3.60 7.32 -12.21
N ALA A 215 2.93 6.91 -13.28
CA ALA A 215 3.61 6.40 -14.49
C ALA A 215 4.49 7.49 -15.14
N ASN A 216 3.97 8.72 -15.22
CA ASN A 216 4.69 9.88 -15.74
C ASN A 216 5.92 10.21 -14.89
N THR A 217 5.83 10.07 -13.55
CA THR A 217 6.96 10.31 -12.64
C THR A 217 8.17 9.45 -13.03
N ILE A 218 7.93 8.19 -13.38
CA ILE A 218 8.99 7.24 -13.77
C ILE A 218 9.21 7.15 -15.29
N GLY A 219 8.63 8.07 -16.07
CA GLY A 219 8.81 8.12 -17.53
C GLY A 219 8.18 6.96 -18.30
N LEU A 220 7.19 6.26 -17.73
CA LEU A 220 6.55 5.09 -18.34
C LEU A 220 5.12 5.40 -18.81
N LYS A 221 4.67 4.67 -19.83
CA LYS A 221 3.26 4.63 -20.23
C LYS A 221 2.47 3.68 -19.30
N PRO A 222 1.21 4.00 -18.95
CA PRO A 222 0.35 3.22 -18.05
C PRO A 222 -0.20 1.94 -18.71
N THR A 223 0.68 1.04 -19.12
CA THR A 223 0.34 -0.24 -19.77
C THR A 223 0.49 -1.41 -18.80
N PHE A 224 -0.17 -2.53 -19.10
CA PHE A 224 -0.04 -3.74 -18.26
C PHE A 224 1.42 -4.22 -18.13
N LYS A 225 2.24 -4.07 -19.18
CA LYS A 225 3.68 -4.42 -19.14
C LYS A 225 4.45 -3.64 -18.07
N ASN A 226 4.11 -2.37 -17.89
CA ASN A 226 4.82 -1.45 -16.98
C ASN A 226 4.26 -1.45 -15.55
N ARG A 227 3.17 -2.19 -15.29
CA ARG A 227 2.38 -2.10 -14.05
C ARG A 227 3.19 -2.23 -12.77
N HIS A 228 4.18 -3.13 -12.69
CA HIS A 228 4.92 -3.35 -11.45
C HIS A 228 5.77 -2.14 -11.04
N ALA A 229 6.39 -1.47 -12.01
CA ALA A 229 7.16 -0.26 -11.73
C ALA A 229 6.25 0.90 -11.30
N ILE A 230 5.08 1.02 -11.94
CA ILE A 230 4.10 2.06 -11.59
C ILE A 230 3.48 1.79 -10.21
N ILE A 231 3.18 0.52 -9.89
CA ILE A 231 2.73 0.09 -8.56
C ILE A 231 3.75 0.48 -7.49
N ALA A 232 5.04 0.19 -7.72
CA ALA A 232 6.10 0.55 -6.79
C ALA A 232 6.19 2.08 -6.58
N GLU A 233 5.88 2.89 -7.59
CA GLU A 233 5.79 4.35 -7.43
C GLU A 233 4.50 4.80 -6.73
N CYS A 234 3.38 4.11 -6.95
CA CYS A 234 2.14 4.35 -6.19
C CYS A 234 2.36 4.06 -4.70
N GLU A 235 3.10 3.00 -4.36
CA GLU A 235 3.42 2.63 -2.97
C GLU A 235 4.33 3.64 -2.25
N ARG A 236 4.84 4.65 -2.98
CA ARG A 236 5.52 5.82 -2.41
C ARG A 236 4.59 7.00 -2.14
N ARG A 237 3.31 6.87 -2.44
CA ARG A 237 2.29 7.91 -2.24
C ARG A 237 1.43 7.58 -1.03
N ASP A 238 0.94 8.63 -0.39
CA ASP A 238 -0.13 8.52 0.59
C ASP A 238 -1.37 7.90 -0.06
N PHE A 239 -1.94 6.92 0.62
CA PHE A 239 -3.06 6.16 0.11
C PHE A 239 -4.30 7.05 -0.05
N ARG A 240 -4.56 8.01 0.86
CA ARG A 240 -5.70 8.92 0.74
C ARG A 240 -5.54 9.74 -0.52
N TRP A 241 -4.35 10.29 -0.78
CA TRP A 241 -4.08 10.97 -2.04
C TRP A 241 -4.37 10.08 -3.24
N LEU A 242 -3.89 8.83 -3.26
CA LEU A 242 -4.19 7.89 -4.35
C LEU A 242 -5.70 7.66 -4.55
N TYR A 243 -6.50 7.58 -3.48
CA TYR A 243 -7.92 7.26 -3.56
C TYR A 243 -8.82 8.46 -3.80
N ASN A 244 -8.64 9.53 -3.04
CA ASN A 244 -9.53 10.70 -3.02
C ASN A 244 -8.82 12.03 -3.31
N GLY A 245 -7.50 12.03 -3.51
CA GLY A 245 -6.73 13.24 -3.83
C GLY A 245 -6.47 14.15 -2.63
N ILE A 246 -6.79 13.71 -1.41
CA ILE A 246 -6.46 14.46 -0.19
C ILE A 246 -4.94 14.44 -0.01
N SER A 247 -4.32 15.62 -0.01
CA SER A 247 -2.88 15.74 0.24
C SER A 247 -2.53 15.35 1.68
N PRO A 248 -1.53 14.48 1.91
CA PRO A 248 -1.07 14.14 3.25
C PRO A 248 -0.62 15.38 4.01
N GLU A 249 -0.78 15.39 5.32
CA GLU A 249 -0.24 16.46 6.16
C GLU A 249 1.29 16.47 6.16
N ILE A 250 1.88 17.57 6.63
CA ILE A 250 3.32 17.66 6.88
C ILE A 250 3.49 17.46 8.38
N HIS A 251 4.31 16.50 8.78
CA HIS A 251 4.59 16.24 10.17
C HIS A 251 6.06 16.47 10.50
N TYR A 252 6.34 16.68 11.78
CA TYR A 252 7.69 16.58 12.33
C TYR A 252 7.66 15.59 13.48
N ILE A 253 8.53 14.59 13.41
CA ILE A 253 8.60 13.49 14.35
C ILE A 253 9.75 13.76 15.32
N GLU A 254 9.41 14.05 16.58
CA GLU A 254 10.40 14.17 17.65
C GLU A 254 10.79 12.79 18.17
N ASN A 255 12.06 12.64 18.55
CA ASN A 255 12.60 11.40 19.12
C ASN A 255 12.42 10.17 18.21
N TYR A 256 12.52 10.36 16.89
CA TYR A 256 12.37 9.29 15.90
C TYR A 256 13.33 8.12 16.20
N GLY A 257 12.75 6.92 16.31
CA GLY A 257 13.49 5.70 16.66
C GLY A 257 13.66 5.46 18.17
N GLU A 258 13.11 6.31 19.02
CA GLU A 258 13.05 6.12 20.47
C GLU A 258 11.67 5.61 20.91
N LYS A 259 11.56 5.02 22.11
CA LYS A 259 10.28 4.51 22.64
C LYS A 259 9.20 5.59 22.81
N ASN A 260 9.60 6.85 22.91
CA ASN A 260 8.74 8.01 23.16
C ASN A 260 8.67 8.93 21.93
N GLU A 261 8.59 8.34 20.74
CA GLU A 261 8.42 9.06 19.48
C GLU A 261 7.12 9.89 19.51
N VAL A 262 7.19 11.16 19.08
CA VAL A 262 6.04 12.08 19.08
C VAL A 262 5.84 12.70 17.70
N VAL A 263 4.68 12.43 17.09
CA VAL A 263 4.25 13.08 15.85
C VAL A 263 3.68 14.47 16.16
N ARG A 264 4.16 15.50 15.46
CA ARG A 264 3.66 16.87 15.54
C ARG A 264 3.10 17.32 14.20
N ASP A 265 2.05 18.15 14.23
CA ASP A 265 1.28 18.58 13.05
C ASP A 265 2.03 19.57 12.12
N TYR A 266 1.34 19.97 11.05
CA TYR A 266 1.90 20.86 10.01
C TYR A 266 2.26 22.27 10.52
N LYS A 267 1.61 22.76 11.58
CA LYS A 267 1.90 24.08 12.16
C LYS A 267 3.22 24.03 12.91
N PHE A 268 3.47 22.92 13.61
CA PHE A 268 4.72 22.70 14.31
C PHE A 268 5.90 22.48 13.36
N ALA A 269 5.72 21.62 12.34
CA ALA A 269 6.77 21.33 11.37
C ALA A 269 7.34 22.60 10.72
N ARG A 270 6.47 23.58 10.40
CA ARG A 270 6.86 24.88 9.83
C ARG A 270 7.88 25.65 10.67
N ASN A 271 7.88 25.45 11.99
CA ASN A 271 8.77 26.15 12.93
C ASN A 271 10.06 25.38 13.23
N LYS A 272 10.19 24.14 12.75
CA LYS A 272 11.34 23.26 13.02
C LYS A 272 12.21 22.97 11.80
N VAL A 273 11.68 23.16 10.60
CA VAL A 273 12.39 22.90 9.34
C VAL A 273 12.74 24.19 8.62
N ALA A 274 13.76 24.17 7.76
CA ALA A 274 14.15 25.37 7.05
C ALA A 274 12.99 25.85 6.15
N PRO A 275 12.78 27.17 5.99
CA PRO A 275 11.63 27.67 5.22
C PRO A 275 11.55 27.14 3.79
N HIS A 276 12.69 26.93 3.14
CA HIS A 276 12.75 26.41 1.78
C HIS A 276 12.41 24.92 1.70
N GLU A 277 12.84 24.11 2.67
CA GLU A 277 12.47 22.70 2.78
C GLU A 277 10.97 22.54 3.05
N TYR A 278 10.40 23.41 3.89
CA TYR A 278 8.96 23.43 4.11
C TYR A 278 8.17 23.74 2.83
N ILE A 279 8.66 24.68 2.00
CA ILE A 279 8.06 24.99 0.70
C ILE A 279 8.15 23.78 -0.24
N THR A 280 9.31 23.10 -0.31
CA THR A 280 9.45 21.85 -1.07
C THR A 280 8.48 20.78 -0.58
N ALA A 281 8.36 20.60 0.74
CA ALA A 281 7.38 19.71 1.35
C ALA A 281 5.93 20.04 0.97
N GLN A 282 5.57 21.32 0.93
CA GLN A 282 4.25 21.76 0.48
C GLN A 282 3.97 21.35 -0.98
N ARG A 283 4.97 21.36 -1.85
CA ARG A 283 4.85 20.88 -3.24
C ARG A 283 4.75 19.35 -3.29
N MET A 284 5.60 18.66 -2.51
CA MET A 284 5.62 17.20 -2.41
C MET A 284 4.27 16.61 -1.99
N ARG A 285 3.61 17.18 -0.99
CA ARG A 285 2.29 16.69 -0.54
C ARG A 285 1.20 16.86 -1.60
N GLN A 286 1.30 17.82 -2.51
CA GLN A 286 0.34 17.95 -3.63
C GLN A 286 0.44 16.78 -4.59
N LEU A 287 1.62 16.17 -4.67
CA LEU A 287 1.91 14.96 -5.44
C LEU A 287 1.68 13.69 -4.62
N GLY A 288 1.07 13.79 -3.45
CA GLY A 288 0.82 12.67 -2.56
C GLY A 288 2.05 12.06 -1.91
N LEU A 289 3.22 12.70 -1.94
CA LEU A 289 4.36 12.20 -1.17
C LEU A 289 4.14 12.47 0.32
N THR A 290 4.36 11.45 1.16
CA THR A 290 4.34 11.61 2.62
C THR A 290 5.52 12.47 3.07
N VAL A 291 5.27 13.38 4.01
CA VAL A 291 6.24 14.36 4.50
C VAL A 291 6.29 14.32 6.02
N ASP A 292 7.10 13.39 6.54
CA ASP A 292 7.30 13.21 7.98
C ASP A 292 8.76 13.55 8.31
N PHE A 293 9.01 14.82 8.61
CA PHE A 293 10.35 15.31 8.91
C PHE A 293 10.90 14.71 10.19
N ILE A 294 12.21 14.50 10.24
CA ILE A 294 12.96 14.08 11.42
C ILE A 294 14.16 14.99 11.62
N LYS A 295 14.80 14.89 12.79
CA LYS A 295 16.11 15.51 12.99
C LYS A 295 17.13 14.81 12.09
N ASP A 296 17.76 15.58 11.20
CA ASP A 296 18.63 15.13 10.10
C ASP A 296 20.04 14.69 10.54
N HIS A 297 20.29 14.62 11.86
CA HIS A 297 21.53 14.13 12.42
C HIS A 297 21.38 13.74 13.90
N TYR A 298 22.31 12.93 14.38
CA TYR A 298 22.50 12.61 15.80
C TYR A 298 23.99 12.42 16.11
N SER A 299 24.35 12.56 17.38
CA SER A 299 25.73 12.35 17.84
C SER A 299 25.88 10.95 18.40
N VAL A 300 27.02 10.32 18.11
CA VAL A 300 27.45 9.05 18.68
C VAL A 300 28.72 9.27 19.47
N ASP A 301 28.71 8.88 20.75
CA ASP A 301 29.90 8.86 21.59
C ASP A 301 30.78 7.67 21.22
N LEU A 302 32.06 7.92 20.95
CA LEU A 302 33.07 6.90 20.69
C LEU A 302 33.75 6.45 21.99
N PRO A 303 34.33 5.23 22.04
CA PRO A 303 35.01 4.72 23.23
C PRO A 303 36.17 5.58 23.74
N ASN A 304 36.75 6.43 22.88
CA ASN A 304 37.82 7.37 23.22
C ASN A 304 37.30 8.70 23.79
N GLY A 305 35.99 8.84 24.02
CA GLY A 305 35.34 10.04 24.55
C GLY A 305 35.08 11.14 23.50
N SER A 306 35.38 10.92 22.22
CA SER A 306 35.04 11.85 21.14
C SER A 306 33.63 11.60 20.59
N GLN A 307 33.01 12.62 19.99
CA GLN A 307 31.70 12.49 19.35
C GLN A 307 31.81 12.55 17.82
N VAL A 308 31.06 11.70 17.15
CA VAL A 308 30.87 11.78 15.69
C VAL A 308 29.42 12.11 15.40
N ILE A 309 29.20 13.07 14.50
CA ILE A 309 27.87 13.40 13.99
C ILE A 309 27.56 12.48 12.81
N VAL A 310 26.47 11.73 12.92
CA VAL A 310 25.93 10.90 11.85
C VAL A 310 24.78 11.65 11.20
N GLY A 311 24.90 11.92 9.90
CA GLY A 311 23.84 12.55 9.12
C GLY A 311 22.77 11.53 8.70
N ARG A 312 21.51 11.87 8.93
CA ARG A 312 20.32 11.16 8.49
C ARG A 312 19.63 11.90 7.36
N CYS A 313 18.81 11.17 6.61
CA CYS A 313 17.85 11.78 5.69
C CYS A 313 16.82 12.65 6.43
N ASP A 314 16.20 13.57 5.69
CA ASP A 314 15.28 14.56 6.26
C ASP A 314 13.95 13.96 6.75
N MET A 315 13.56 12.78 6.25
CA MET A 315 12.24 12.18 6.51
C MET A 315 12.30 10.69 6.87
N THR A 316 11.32 10.23 7.67
CA THR A 316 11.20 8.84 8.14
C THR A 316 11.21 7.78 7.02
N ASN A 317 10.68 8.14 5.85
CA ASN A 317 10.58 7.27 4.69
C ASN A 317 11.86 7.19 3.84
N GLY A 318 12.95 7.83 4.29
CA GLY A 318 14.23 7.84 3.59
C GLY A 318 14.37 8.94 2.55
N TYR A 319 13.56 10.00 2.63
CA TYR A 319 13.63 11.11 1.67
C TYR A 319 14.60 12.18 2.15
N GLU A 320 15.42 12.65 1.21
CA GLU A 320 16.38 13.73 1.38
C GLU A 320 16.03 14.86 0.39
N LEU A 321 16.16 16.10 0.82
CA LEU A 321 15.81 17.30 0.06
C LEU A 321 17.05 18.11 -0.31
N LYS A 322 17.00 18.68 -1.52
CA LYS A 322 17.87 19.78 -1.95
C LYS A 322 17.03 20.77 -2.74
N ALA A 323 17.14 22.05 -2.42
CA ALA A 323 16.46 23.12 -3.16
C ALA A 323 17.48 24.18 -3.64
N PRO A 324 18.35 23.85 -4.62
CA PRO A 324 19.41 24.74 -5.07
C PRO A 324 18.84 25.91 -5.86
N ARG A 325 18.88 27.13 -5.30
CA ARG A 325 18.25 28.34 -5.90
C ARG A 325 19.14 29.13 -6.85
N GLU A 326 20.46 29.09 -6.65
CA GLU A 326 21.41 29.97 -7.35
C GLU A 326 22.28 29.23 -8.36
N SER A 327 22.18 27.89 -8.42
CA SER A 327 23.01 27.08 -9.29
C SER A 327 22.63 27.28 -10.76
N THR A 328 23.55 27.83 -11.56
CA THR A 328 23.40 28.00 -13.01
C THR A 328 23.89 26.79 -13.81
N SER A 329 24.87 26.06 -13.28
CA SER A 329 25.41 24.86 -13.92
C SER A 329 24.61 23.63 -13.47
N VAL A 330 23.81 23.06 -14.38
CA VAL A 330 23.05 21.82 -14.15
C VAL A 330 23.93 20.66 -13.69
N LYS A 331 25.13 20.50 -14.28
CA LYS A 331 26.06 19.41 -13.91
C LYS A 331 26.47 19.49 -12.44
N ASN A 332 26.96 20.66 -12.01
CA ASN A 332 27.34 20.91 -10.62
C ASN A 332 26.15 20.79 -9.67
N LEU A 333 24.97 21.27 -10.06
CA LEU A 333 23.74 21.14 -9.29
C LEU A 333 23.44 19.66 -8.98
N VAL A 334 23.43 18.81 -10.03
CA VAL A 334 23.17 17.37 -9.91
C VAL A 334 24.26 16.70 -9.08
N SER A 335 25.54 16.90 -9.43
CA SER A 335 26.64 16.23 -8.74
C SER A 335 26.69 16.61 -7.27
N ASN A 336 26.62 17.90 -6.94
CA ASN A 336 26.70 18.35 -5.56
C ASN A 336 25.51 17.84 -4.73
N SER A 337 24.30 17.84 -5.31
CA SER A 337 23.12 17.32 -4.62
C SER A 337 23.27 15.83 -4.30
N ILE A 338 23.76 15.02 -5.25
CA ILE A 338 23.95 13.58 -5.04
C ILE A 338 25.11 13.30 -4.08
N GLU A 339 26.26 13.95 -4.28
CA GLU A 339 27.46 13.72 -3.47
C GLU A 339 27.27 14.11 -2.00
N ASN A 340 26.51 15.17 -1.73
CA ASN A 340 26.20 15.60 -0.36
C ASN A 340 25.18 14.71 0.36
N SER A 341 24.44 13.89 -0.39
CA SER A 341 23.34 13.09 0.14
C SER A 341 23.63 11.59 0.18
N LYS A 342 24.55 11.09 -0.66
CA LYS A 342 24.77 9.64 -0.86
C LYS A 342 25.18 8.85 0.39
N ASN A 343 25.74 9.53 1.40
CA ASN A 343 26.20 8.93 2.65
C ASN A 343 25.21 9.14 3.81
N LYS A 344 24.08 9.82 3.59
CA LYS A 344 23.06 10.02 4.62
C LYS A 344 22.43 8.68 4.98
N GLU A 345 22.32 8.41 6.27
CA GLU A 345 21.71 7.18 6.77
C GLU A 345 20.25 7.09 6.33
N GLY A 346 19.87 5.91 5.81
CA GLY A 346 18.48 5.61 5.44
C GLY A 346 18.00 6.19 4.12
N ILE A 347 18.87 6.87 3.34
CA ILE A 347 18.46 7.47 2.07
C ILE A 347 17.90 6.43 1.07
N LYS A 348 16.67 6.68 0.63
CA LYS A 348 15.95 5.90 -0.40
C LYS A 348 15.61 6.77 -1.61
N ARG A 349 15.37 8.08 -1.40
CA ARG A 349 15.06 9.03 -2.47
C ARG A 349 15.67 10.39 -2.17
N LEU A 350 16.37 10.96 -3.15
CA LEU A 350 16.78 12.35 -3.16
C LEU A 350 15.81 13.15 -4.04
N ILE A 351 15.21 14.21 -3.50
CA ILE A 351 14.34 15.13 -4.22
C ILE A 351 15.09 16.45 -4.39
N ILE A 352 15.40 16.78 -5.64
CA ILE A 352 16.02 18.04 -6.03
C ILE A 352 14.91 18.96 -6.55
N ASP A 353 14.50 19.93 -5.74
CA ASP A 353 13.50 20.93 -6.07
C ASP A 353 14.15 22.12 -6.77
N VAL A 354 13.91 22.24 -8.08
CA VAL A 354 14.41 23.34 -8.92
C VAL A 354 13.34 24.40 -9.19
N THR A 355 12.17 24.31 -8.57
CA THR A 355 11.03 25.21 -8.85
C THR A 355 11.38 26.68 -8.68
N ASP A 356 12.17 27.02 -7.65
CA ASP A 356 12.55 28.40 -7.34
C ASP A 356 13.93 28.77 -7.90
N ASN A 357 14.51 27.94 -8.78
CA ASN A 357 15.76 28.25 -9.46
C ASN A 357 15.44 28.89 -10.83
N PRO A 358 15.82 30.16 -11.07
CA PRO A 358 15.49 30.86 -12.30
C PRO A 358 16.39 30.47 -13.50
N HIS A 359 17.41 29.64 -13.28
CA HIS A 359 18.45 29.36 -14.27
C HIS A 359 18.36 27.98 -14.90
N VAL A 360 17.62 27.05 -14.30
CA VAL A 360 17.51 25.66 -14.77
C VAL A 360 16.06 25.22 -14.74
N SER A 361 15.68 24.35 -15.65
CA SER A 361 14.38 23.68 -15.64
C SER A 361 14.52 22.18 -15.40
N ILE A 362 13.41 21.53 -15.05
CA ILE A 362 13.35 20.06 -14.95
C ILE A 362 13.81 19.36 -16.25
N ASN A 363 13.55 19.96 -17.41
CA ASN A 363 13.92 19.40 -18.70
C ASN A 363 15.43 19.46 -18.96
N ASP A 364 16.11 20.46 -18.41
CA ASP A 364 17.57 20.59 -18.49
C ASP A 364 18.25 19.61 -17.52
N VAL A 365 17.67 19.44 -16.33
CA VAL A 365 18.25 18.67 -15.22
C VAL A 365 18.11 17.16 -15.43
N ILE A 366 16.97 16.68 -15.93
CA ILE A 366 16.69 15.24 -16.03
C ILE A 366 17.72 14.47 -16.87
N PRO A 367 18.08 14.89 -18.11
CA PRO A 367 19.05 14.15 -18.92
C PRO A 367 20.41 14.02 -18.21
N ILE A 368 20.89 15.10 -17.59
CA ILE A 368 22.17 15.12 -16.87
C ILE A 368 22.10 14.25 -15.60
N ALA A 369 20.98 14.27 -14.89
CA ALA A 369 20.77 13.41 -13.73
C ALA A 369 20.74 11.92 -14.11
N VAL A 370 20.08 11.56 -15.23
CA VAL A 370 20.06 10.19 -15.75
C VAL A 370 21.47 9.70 -16.07
N ASP A 371 22.24 10.51 -16.81
CA ASP A 371 23.63 10.19 -17.16
C ASP A 371 24.50 10.02 -15.92
N TYR A 372 24.37 10.91 -14.93
CA TYR A 372 25.09 10.82 -13.68
C TYR A 372 24.75 9.54 -12.92
N CYS A 373 23.45 9.26 -12.73
CA CYS A 373 22.99 8.06 -12.02
C CYS A 373 23.49 6.77 -12.68
N ASN A 374 23.46 6.72 -14.02
CA ASN A 374 23.93 5.57 -14.79
C ASN A 374 25.45 5.38 -14.71
N LYS A 375 26.21 6.48 -14.78
CA LYS A 375 27.67 6.48 -14.72
C LYS A 375 28.17 6.05 -13.34
N TYR A 376 27.59 6.59 -12.27
CA TYR A 376 28.05 6.37 -10.90
C TYR A 376 27.26 5.28 -10.15
N LYS A 377 26.32 4.61 -10.82
CA LYS A 377 25.50 3.53 -10.25
C LYS A 377 24.84 3.94 -8.92
N VAL A 378 24.20 5.11 -8.93
CA VAL A 378 23.51 5.66 -7.76
C VAL A 378 22.45 4.67 -7.28
N LYS A 379 22.48 4.33 -5.98
CA LYS A 379 21.69 3.23 -5.39
C LYS A 379 20.35 3.65 -4.75
N PHE A 380 20.06 4.94 -4.75
CA PHE A 380 18.79 5.50 -4.31
C PHE A 380 18.11 6.23 -5.49
N THR A 381 16.80 6.44 -5.39
CA THR A 381 16.07 7.15 -6.44
C THR A 381 16.44 8.63 -6.43
N VAL A 382 16.81 9.21 -7.57
CA VAL A 382 16.96 10.66 -7.73
C VAL A 382 15.73 11.18 -8.46
N SER A 383 15.07 12.18 -7.89
CA SER A 383 13.90 12.81 -8.46
C SER A 383 14.08 14.31 -8.56
N ILE A 384 13.66 14.88 -9.68
CA ILE A 384 13.66 16.31 -9.92
C ILE A 384 12.22 16.81 -9.80
N LEU A 385 12.03 17.85 -9.01
CA LEU A 385 10.75 18.51 -8.76
C LEU A 385 10.77 19.93 -9.36
N GLU A 386 9.75 20.27 -10.13
CA GLU A 386 9.52 21.62 -10.65
C GLU A 386 8.02 21.93 -10.62
N GLY A 387 7.60 22.81 -9.73
CA GLY A 387 6.21 23.13 -9.44
C GLY A 387 5.46 21.88 -8.99
N SER A 388 4.54 21.41 -9.83
CA SER A 388 3.75 20.19 -9.63
C SER A 388 4.21 19.03 -10.53
N LYS A 389 5.43 19.06 -11.05
CA LYS A 389 5.99 17.99 -11.87
C LYS A 389 7.12 17.31 -11.12
N LEU A 390 7.04 15.98 -11.01
CA LEU A 390 8.10 15.14 -10.47
C LEU A 390 8.56 14.16 -11.53
N LYS A 391 9.87 14.00 -11.69
CA LYS A 391 10.47 13.05 -12.63
C LYS A 391 11.64 12.32 -11.98
N ASN A 392 11.69 11.00 -12.14
CA ASN A 392 12.82 10.19 -11.70
C ASN A 392 13.91 10.15 -12.77
N ALA A 393 15.15 10.16 -12.31
CA ALA A 393 16.35 10.01 -13.14
C ALA A 393 16.85 8.55 -13.21
N ASN A 394 16.43 7.67 -12.29
CA ASN A 394 16.80 6.25 -12.24
C ASN A 394 15.71 5.34 -11.66
#